data_AF-N6XUA6-F1
#
_entry.id   AF-N6XUA6-F1
#
_cell.length_a   1.000
_cell.length_b   1.000
_cell.length_c   1.000
_cell.angle_alpha   90.00
_cell.angle_beta   90.00
_cell.angle_gamma   90.00
#
_symmetry.space_group_name_H-M   'P 1'
#
loop_
_entity.id
_entity.type
_entity.pdbx_description
1 polymer ?
#
loop_
_entity_poly.entity_id
_entity_poly.type
_entity_poly.pdbx_seq_one_letter_code
_entity_poly.pdbx_strand_id
1 'polypeptide(L)'
;MADAALRPLRRRPRQRGAIAVEAAYILPVLITAAMMFMELANIGLTINMGATALERAVQQFRRDDSVALDPDAMKALLPQRMATASHGYLGEDDIAAVTVESFTSLDAMGGGSAAQDDDHTHGDDIPAWRITVDIRKNFITPLPRLLSIDSSAFRYRYQEVLAYLPPEDQAQ
;
A
#
# COMPACT_ATOMS: atom_id res chain seq x y z
N MET A 1 81.48 -32.14 17.63
CA MET A 1 80.13 -32.60 18.00
C MET A 1 79.28 -31.37 18.27
N ALA A 2 78.50 -30.93 17.28
CA ALA A 2 77.54 -29.84 17.44
C ALA A 2 76.22 -30.35 16.84
N ASP A 3 75.30 -30.70 17.73
CA ASP A 3 74.01 -31.30 17.40
C ASP A 3 73.01 -30.15 17.16
N ALA A 4 72.66 -29.92 15.90
CA ALA A 4 71.76 -28.84 15.49
C ALA A 4 70.31 -29.30 15.67
N ALA A 5 69.73 -28.96 16.82
CA ALA A 5 68.33 -29.23 17.14
C ALA A 5 67.38 -28.49 16.18
N LEU A 6 66.81 -29.22 15.23
CA LEU A 6 65.69 -28.77 14.40
C LEU A 6 64.43 -28.58 15.27
N ARG A 7 64.09 -27.33 15.57
CA ARG A 7 62.80 -26.98 16.18
C ARG A 7 61.66 -27.15 15.16
N PRO A 8 60.59 -27.91 15.45
CA PRO A 8 59.45 -27.98 14.56
C PRO A 8 58.64 -26.68 14.59
N LEU A 9 58.44 -26.07 13.42
CA LEU A 9 57.53 -24.95 13.22
C LEU A 9 56.09 -25.41 13.50
N ARG A 10 55.55 -25.01 14.65
CA ARG A 10 54.13 -25.16 15.00
C ARG A 10 53.27 -24.34 14.02
N ARG A 11 52.73 -24.99 12.99
CA ARG A 11 51.60 -24.43 12.23
C ARG A 11 50.35 -24.47 13.10
N ARG A 12 49.80 -23.29 13.43
CA ARG A 12 48.41 -23.15 13.91
C ARG A 12 47.54 -22.55 12.80
N PRO A 13 46.75 -23.36 12.08
CA PRO A 13 45.63 -22.85 11.29
C PRO A 13 44.35 -23.56 11.74
N ARG A 14 43.74 -23.14 12.85
CA ARG A 14 42.45 -23.72 13.31
C ARG A 14 41.39 -22.70 13.69
N GLN A 15 41.77 -21.46 14.02
CA GLN A 15 40.81 -20.42 14.40
C GLN A 15 40.05 -19.80 13.21
N ARG A 16 40.70 -19.63 12.04
CA ARG A 16 40.03 -19.10 10.84
C ARG A 16 38.96 -20.05 10.28
N GLY A 17 39.15 -21.36 10.42
CA GLY A 17 38.19 -22.36 9.95
C GLY A 17 36.91 -22.38 10.80
N ALA A 18 37.02 -22.24 12.12
CA ALA A 18 35.86 -22.21 13.02
C ALA A 18 34.95 -20.99 12.77
N ILE A 19 35.54 -19.79 12.61
CA ILE A 19 34.78 -18.56 12.34
C ILE A 19 34.06 -18.64 10.98
N ALA A 20 34.69 -19.24 9.96
CA ALA A 20 34.07 -19.43 8.65
C ALA A 20 32.87 -20.39 8.69
N VAL A 21 32.94 -21.44 9.54
CA VAL A 21 31.86 -22.42 9.70
C VAL A 21 30.68 -21.81 10.45
N GLU A 22 30.92 -21.06 11.52
CA GLU A 22 29.85 -20.37 12.28
C GLU A 22 29.15 -19.31 11.43
N ALA A 23 29.91 -18.53 10.65
CA ALA A 23 29.35 -17.55 9.72
C ALA A 23 28.47 -18.20 8.64
N ALA A 24 28.83 -19.39 8.14
CA ALA A 24 28.04 -20.11 7.14
C ALA A 24 26.65 -20.52 7.65
N TYR A 25 26.50 -20.76 8.96
CA TYR A 25 25.20 -21.08 9.56
C TYR A 25 24.35 -19.84 9.88
N ILE A 26 24.98 -18.73 10.29
CA ILE A 26 24.26 -17.52 10.70
C ILE A 26 23.87 -16.65 9.49
N LEU A 27 24.71 -16.61 8.45
CA LEU A 27 24.53 -15.72 7.31
C LEU A 27 23.18 -15.89 6.58
N PRO A 28 22.67 -17.11 6.29
CA PRO A 28 21.37 -17.28 5.64
C PRO A 28 20.21 -16.70 6.47
N VAL A 29 20.28 -16.82 7.79
CA VAL A 29 19.28 -16.28 8.72
C VAL A 29 19.30 -14.76 8.69
N LEU A 30 20.49 -14.15 8.73
CA LEU A 30 20.65 -12.70 8.65
C LEU A 30 20.14 -12.14 7.31
N ILE A 31 20.44 -12.81 6.20
CA ILE A 31 19.94 -12.42 4.88
C ILE A 31 18.40 -12.50 4.85
N THR A 32 17.83 -13.57 5.39
CA THR A 32 16.37 -13.74 5.49
C THR A 32 15.73 -12.64 6.32
N ALA A 33 16.31 -12.31 7.48
CA ALA A 33 15.82 -11.23 8.33
C ALA A 33 15.89 -9.86 7.62
N ALA A 34 16.98 -9.59 6.90
CA ALA A 34 17.14 -8.37 6.13
C ALA A 34 16.10 -8.28 4.98
N MET A 35 15.88 -9.37 4.25
CA MET A 35 14.86 -9.43 3.20
C MET A 35 13.46 -9.20 3.78
N MET A 36 13.13 -9.83 4.90
CA MET A 36 11.85 -9.64 5.58
C MET A 36 11.65 -8.17 5.98
N PHE A 37 12.68 -7.53 6.53
CA PHE A 37 12.60 -6.10 6.88
C PHE A 37 12.37 -5.21 5.64
N MET A 38 13.05 -5.49 4.52
CA MET A 38 12.83 -4.76 3.27
C MET A 38 11.40 -4.93 2.74
N GLU A 39 10.83 -6.14 2.82
CA GLU A 39 9.44 -6.36 2.38
C GLU A 39 8.44 -5.61 3.26
N LEU A 40 8.63 -5.63 4.58
CA LEU A 40 7.76 -4.90 5.50
C LEU A 40 7.85 -3.39 5.25
N ALA A 41 9.06 -2.87 5.01
CA ALA A 41 9.25 -1.47 4.64
C ALA A 41 8.56 -1.14 3.30
N ASN A 42 8.66 -2.01 2.30
CA ASN A 42 8.00 -1.84 1.01
C ASN A 42 6.48 -1.82 1.12
N ILE A 43 5.90 -2.73 1.92
CA ILE A 43 4.46 -2.75 2.20
C ILE A 43 4.04 -1.47 2.91
N GLY A 44 4.76 -1.06 3.96
CA GLY A 44 4.45 0.17 4.69
C GLY A 44 4.52 1.43 3.82
N LEU A 45 5.53 1.51 2.95
CA LEU A 45 5.67 2.60 1.98
C LEU A 45 4.53 2.59 0.96
N THR A 46 4.13 1.41 0.48
CA THR A 46 2.96 1.27 -0.40
C THR A 46 1.70 1.75 0.27
N ILE A 47 1.46 1.36 1.52
CA ILE A 47 0.29 1.80 2.29
C ILE A 47 0.22 3.33 2.32
N ASN A 48 1.31 3.99 2.72
CA ASN A 48 1.36 5.44 2.87
C ASN A 48 1.26 6.17 1.51
N MET A 49 2.02 5.73 0.51
CA MET A 49 2.01 6.33 -0.83
C MET A 49 0.65 6.14 -1.52
N GLY A 50 0.01 4.99 -1.40
CA GLY A 50 -1.32 4.75 -1.96
C GLY A 50 -2.41 5.61 -1.31
N ALA A 51 -2.39 5.75 0.01
CA ALA A 51 -3.35 6.61 0.72
C ALA A 51 -3.20 8.07 0.29
N THR A 52 -1.98 8.61 0.32
CA THR A 52 -1.69 9.99 -0.06
C THR A 52 -1.93 10.27 -1.54
N ALA A 53 -1.66 9.29 -2.42
CA ALA A 53 -1.95 9.40 -3.85
C ALA A 53 -3.45 9.42 -4.13
N LEU A 54 -4.23 8.57 -3.43
CA LEU A 54 -5.68 8.54 -3.53
C LEU A 54 -6.28 9.88 -3.09
N GLU A 55 -5.90 10.36 -1.90
CA GLU A 55 -6.38 11.62 -1.36
C GLU A 55 -6.10 12.79 -2.32
N ARG A 56 -4.89 12.87 -2.87
CA ARG A 56 -4.51 13.91 -3.84
C ARG A 56 -5.30 13.81 -5.15
N ALA A 57 -5.48 12.60 -5.68
CA ALA A 57 -6.23 12.38 -6.91
C ALA A 57 -7.70 12.78 -6.74
N VAL A 58 -8.27 12.44 -5.59
CA VAL A 58 -9.63 12.79 -5.17
C VAL A 58 -9.80 14.30 -4.96
N GLN A 59 -8.87 14.94 -4.27
CA GLN A 59 -8.86 16.41 -4.12
C GLN A 59 -8.81 17.13 -5.47
N GLN A 60 -8.11 16.56 -6.46
CA GLN A 60 -8.08 17.12 -7.80
C GLN A 60 -9.45 17.04 -8.49
N PHE A 61 -10.19 15.93 -8.33
CA PHE A 61 -11.56 15.84 -8.87
C PHE A 61 -12.47 16.90 -8.27
N ARG A 62 -12.37 17.16 -6.97
CA ARG A 62 -13.15 18.24 -6.32
C ARG A 62 -12.89 19.63 -6.89
N ARG A 63 -11.71 19.88 -7.50
CA ARG A 63 -11.41 21.16 -8.17
C ARG A 63 -11.89 21.21 -9.61
N ASP A 64 -12.08 20.04 -10.22
CA ASP A 64 -12.46 19.89 -11.63
C ASP A 64 -13.99 19.79 -11.81
N ASP A 65 -14.78 20.19 -10.80
CA ASP A 65 -16.25 20.25 -10.62
C ASP A 65 -17.12 19.36 -11.55
N SER A 66 -17.04 19.58 -12.86
CA SER A 66 -17.65 18.75 -13.91
C SER A 66 -17.29 17.25 -13.87
N VAL A 67 -16.05 16.88 -13.55
CA VAL A 67 -15.60 15.47 -13.58
C VAL A 67 -15.93 14.75 -12.27
N ALA A 68 -16.05 15.49 -11.16
CA ALA A 68 -16.41 14.89 -9.88
C ALA A 68 -17.81 14.26 -9.96
N LEU A 69 -18.75 14.91 -10.65
CA LEU A 69 -20.16 14.50 -10.72
C LEU A 69 -20.43 13.26 -11.59
N ASP A 70 -19.44 12.76 -12.34
CA ASP A 70 -19.56 11.57 -13.18
C ASP A 70 -18.70 10.40 -12.63
N PRO A 71 -19.33 9.39 -11.98
CA PRO A 71 -18.63 8.23 -11.43
C PRO A 71 -17.81 7.45 -12.45
N ASP A 72 -18.25 7.37 -13.70
CA ASP A 72 -17.56 6.61 -14.75
C ASP A 72 -16.31 7.35 -15.22
N ALA A 73 -16.40 8.67 -15.39
CA ALA A 73 -15.24 9.51 -15.68
C ALA A 73 -14.21 9.48 -14.54
N MET A 74 -14.66 9.52 -13.28
CA MET A 74 -13.78 9.41 -12.12
C MET A 74 -13.08 8.06 -12.08
N LYS A 75 -13.81 6.95 -12.30
CA LYS A 75 -13.24 5.60 -12.36
C LYS A 75 -12.17 5.46 -13.44
N ALA A 76 -12.36 6.10 -14.60
CA ALA A 76 -11.40 6.05 -15.70
C ALA A 76 -10.12 6.86 -15.42
N LEU A 77 -10.24 8.02 -14.77
CA LEU A 77 -9.12 8.95 -14.56
C LEU A 77 -8.36 8.73 -13.25
N LEU A 78 -8.99 8.09 -12.26
CA LEU A 78 -8.39 7.90 -10.93
C LEU A 78 -7.05 7.12 -10.98
N PRO A 79 -6.90 6.01 -11.75
CA PRO A 79 -5.62 5.29 -11.80
C PRO A 79 -4.46 6.18 -12.27
N GLN A 80 -4.66 6.92 -13.35
CA GLN A 80 -3.66 7.82 -13.92
C GLN A 80 -3.26 8.93 -12.93
N ARG A 81 -4.24 9.52 -12.24
CA ARG A 81 -4.01 10.59 -11.25
C ARG A 81 -3.28 10.06 -10.01
N MET A 82 -3.64 8.87 -9.52
CA MET A 82 -2.94 8.22 -8.41
C MET A 82 -1.49 7.89 -8.80
N ALA A 83 -1.26 7.32 -9.98
CA ALA A 83 0.08 7.03 -10.46
C ALA A 83 0.95 8.31 -10.51
N THR A 84 0.39 9.40 -11.06
CA THR A 84 1.04 10.71 -11.10
C THR A 84 1.33 11.25 -9.70
N ALA A 85 0.35 11.18 -8.78
CA ALA A 85 0.46 11.70 -7.42
C ALA A 85 1.44 10.91 -6.54
N SER A 86 1.73 9.66 -6.91
CA SER A 86 2.65 8.75 -6.21
C SER A 86 4.13 8.97 -6.54
N HIS A 87 4.47 9.91 -7.44
CA HIS A 87 5.84 10.25 -7.84
C HIS A 87 6.65 9.05 -8.36
N GLY A 88 6.00 8.17 -9.13
CA GLY A 88 6.63 6.98 -9.71
C GLY A 88 6.76 5.80 -8.75
N TYR A 89 6.27 5.91 -7.52
CA TYR A 89 6.24 4.78 -6.60
C TYR A 89 5.12 3.78 -6.96
N LEU A 90 3.96 4.26 -7.45
CA LEU A 90 2.88 3.44 -7.97
C LEU A 90 2.72 3.70 -9.47
N GLY A 91 2.77 2.63 -10.26
CA GLY A 91 2.35 2.67 -11.66
C GLY A 91 0.85 2.47 -11.80
N GLU A 92 0.30 2.77 -12.98
CA GLU A 92 -1.10 2.40 -13.31
C GLU A 92 -1.31 0.89 -13.22
N ASP A 93 -0.32 0.10 -13.61
CA ASP A 93 -0.34 -1.37 -13.52
C ASP A 93 -0.34 -1.91 -12.08
N ASP A 94 0.08 -1.10 -11.10
CA ASP A 94 -0.03 -1.44 -9.68
C ASP A 94 -1.47 -1.27 -9.17
N ILE A 95 -2.33 -0.54 -9.89
CA ILE A 95 -3.73 -0.28 -9.51
C ILE A 95 -4.60 -1.38 -10.15
N ALA A 96 -4.89 -2.41 -9.38
CA ALA A 96 -5.55 -3.62 -9.87
C ALA A 96 -7.05 -3.43 -10.16
N ALA A 97 -7.74 -2.62 -9.36
CA ALA A 97 -9.15 -2.31 -9.57
C ALA A 97 -9.54 -0.99 -8.92
N VAL A 98 -10.47 -0.28 -9.57
CA VAL A 98 -11.13 0.90 -9.02
C VAL A 98 -12.63 0.69 -9.09
N THR A 99 -13.30 0.92 -7.97
CA THR A 99 -14.75 0.91 -7.86
C THR A 99 -15.20 2.26 -7.30
N VAL A 100 -16.17 2.87 -7.96
CA VAL A 100 -16.82 4.10 -7.51
C VAL A 100 -18.30 3.78 -7.40
N GLU A 101 -18.84 3.93 -6.20
CA GLU A 101 -20.27 3.74 -5.93
C GLU A 101 -20.86 5.09 -5.53
N SER A 102 -21.99 5.45 -6.15
CA SER A 102 -22.71 6.69 -5.84
C SER A 102 -23.95 6.42 -5.00
N PHE A 103 -24.20 7.33 -4.06
CA PHE A 103 -25.31 7.33 -3.12
C PHE A 103 -25.96 8.71 -3.14
N THR A 104 -27.27 8.74 -2.94
CA THR A 104 -28.06 9.98 -2.89
C THR A 104 -27.80 10.76 -1.61
N SER A 105 -27.49 10.07 -0.51
CA SER A 105 -27.13 10.67 0.78
C SER A 105 -26.16 9.77 1.56
N LEU A 106 -25.49 10.34 2.57
CA LEU A 106 -24.67 9.58 3.52
C LEU A 106 -25.50 8.56 4.33
N ASP A 107 -26.76 8.87 4.62
CA ASP A 107 -27.68 7.97 5.32
C ASP A 107 -28.03 6.73 4.46
N ALA A 108 -28.26 6.95 3.16
CA ALA A 108 -28.46 5.86 2.20
C ALA A 108 -27.22 4.96 2.09
N MET A 109 -26.01 5.51 2.25
CA MET A 109 -24.77 4.73 2.30
C MET A 109 -24.65 3.88 3.57
N GLY A 110 -25.21 4.34 4.69
CA GLY A 110 -25.21 3.65 5.98
C GLY A 110 -26.22 2.50 6.11
N GLY A 111 -27.08 2.30 5.10
CA GLY A 111 -28.11 1.25 5.11
C GLY A 111 -29.47 1.71 5.67
N GLY A 112 -29.72 3.02 5.72
CA GLY A 112 -31.03 3.59 6.03
C GLY A 112 -32.07 3.06 5.06
N SER A 113 -32.95 2.19 5.54
CA SER A 113 -34.08 1.69 4.74
C SER A 113 -35.07 2.84 4.55
N ALA A 114 -35.44 3.11 3.30
CA ALA A 114 -36.53 4.01 2.91
C ALA A 114 -37.93 3.47 3.30
N ALA A 115 -38.06 2.92 4.52
CA ALA A 115 -39.28 2.29 5.02
C ALA A 115 -39.37 2.38 6.55
N GLN A 116 -39.63 3.56 7.08
CA GLN A 116 -40.54 3.75 8.23
C GLN A 116 -40.91 5.24 8.31
N ASP A 117 -42.21 5.50 8.44
CA ASP A 117 -42.90 6.78 8.37
C ASP A 117 -42.39 7.91 9.30
N ASP A 118 -42.71 9.12 8.82
CA ASP A 118 -43.00 10.36 9.54
C ASP A 118 -41.85 11.21 10.14
N ASP A 119 -41.76 12.42 9.59
CA ASP A 119 -41.35 13.68 10.25
C ASP A 119 -39.86 14.06 10.32
N HIS A 120 -39.08 13.81 9.27
CA HIS A 120 -37.83 14.54 9.02
C HIS A 120 -37.82 15.20 7.64
N THR A 121 -38.58 16.29 7.54
CA THR A 121 -38.37 17.31 6.52
C THR A 121 -36.96 17.90 6.72
N HIS A 122 -36.10 17.78 5.69
CA HIS A 122 -34.74 18.36 5.59
C HIS A 122 -33.59 17.60 6.26
N GLY A 123 -33.31 16.39 5.77
CA GLY A 123 -31.95 15.86 5.72
C GLY A 123 -31.41 16.09 4.31
N ASP A 124 -30.50 17.05 4.16
CA ASP A 124 -29.92 17.50 2.90
C ASP A 124 -29.53 16.33 1.97
N ASP A 125 -30.10 16.29 0.75
CA ASP A 125 -29.91 15.25 -0.27
C ASP A 125 -28.53 15.43 -0.94
N ILE A 126 -27.49 15.35 -0.11
CA ILE A 126 -26.10 15.58 -0.48
C ILE A 126 -25.54 14.30 -1.11
N PRO A 127 -25.15 14.32 -2.40
CA PRO A 127 -24.59 13.14 -3.04
C PRO A 127 -23.30 12.72 -2.33
N ALA A 128 -23.20 11.42 -2.08
CA ALA A 128 -22.04 10.79 -1.46
C ALA A 128 -21.47 9.69 -2.36
N TRP A 129 -20.15 9.55 -2.41
CA TRP A 129 -19.46 8.54 -3.20
C TRP A 129 -18.56 7.70 -2.30
N ARG A 130 -18.55 6.39 -2.54
CA ARG A 130 -17.59 5.45 -1.96
C ARG A 130 -16.61 5.04 -3.05
N ILE A 131 -15.35 5.39 -2.86
CA ILE A 131 -14.26 5.04 -3.77
C ILE A 131 -13.46 3.92 -3.12
N THR A 132 -13.33 2.80 -3.83
CA THR A 132 -12.52 1.66 -3.42
C THR A 132 -11.42 1.43 -4.45
N VAL A 133 -10.17 1.39 -3.99
CA VAL A 133 -9.00 1.15 -4.85
C VAL A 133 -8.21 -0.04 -4.35
N ASP A 134 -8.02 -1.03 -5.20
CA ASP A 134 -7.17 -2.18 -4.94
C ASP A 134 -5.80 -1.97 -5.58
N ILE A 135 -4.75 -1.93 -4.75
CA ILE A 135 -3.37 -1.90 -5.19
C ILE A 135 -2.80 -3.31 -5.10
N ARG A 136 -2.08 -3.75 -6.14
CA ARG A 136 -1.32 -5.00 -6.19
C ARG A 136 0.12 -4.67 -6.58
N LYS A 137 1.06 -4.91 -5.67
CA LYS A 137 2.49 -4.65 -5.90
C LYS A 137 3.33 -5.89 -5.68
N ASN A 138 4.32 -6.10 -6.54
CA ASN A 138 5.23 -7.22 -6.42
C ASN A 138 6.15 -7.08 -5.19
N PHE A 139 6.51 -8.21 -4.61
CA PHE A 139 7.60 -8.28 -3.63
C PHE A 139 8.94 -7.96 -4.29
N ILE A 140 9.85 -7.32 -3.55
CA ILE A 140 11.16 -6.88 -4.08
C ILE A 140 12.20 -8.00 -3.93
N THR A 141 12.06 -8.82 -2.91
CA THR A 141 12.93 -9.92 -2.53
C THR A 141 12.32 -11.26 -2.94
N PRO A 142 13.13 -12.30 -3.13
CA PRO A 142 12.63 -13.65 -3.42
C PRO A 142 12.04 -14.35 -2.18
N LEU A 143 12.13 -13.75 -0.99
CA LEU A 143 11.78 -14.41 0.28
C LEU A 143 10.36 -14.99 0.30
N PRO A 144 9.30 -14.29 -0.15
CA PRO A 144 7.95 -14.86 -0.15
C PRO A 144 7.85 -16.15 -0.95
N ARG A 145 8.55 -16.23 -2.09
CA ARG A 145 8.60 -17.46 -2.91
C ARG A 145 9.39 -18.57 -2.22
N LEU A 146 10.47 -18.24 -1.52
CA LEU A 146 11.26 -19.19 -0.72
C LEU A 146 10.45 -19.75 0.46
N LEU A 147 9.52 -18.96 1.01
CA LEU A 147 8.58 -19.38 2.05
C LEU A 147 7.33 -20.10 1.51
N SER A 148 7.31 -20.43 0.21
CA SER A 148 6.16 -21.08 -0.47
C SER A 148 4.86 -20.30 -0.33
N ILE A 149 4.93 -18.97 -0.30
CA ILE A 149 3.75 -18.11 -0.43
C ILE A 149 3.37 -18.09 -1.92
N ASP A 150 2.20 -18.60 -2.26
CA ASP A 150 1.72 -18.75 -3.65
C ASP A 150 1.50 -17.42 -4.40
N SER A 151 1.71 -16.28 -3.73
CA SER A 151 1.56 -14.96 -4.33
C SER A 151 2.92 -14.28 -4.50
N SER A 152 3.20 -13.83 -5.73
CA SER A 152 4.38 -12.99 -6.03
C SER A 152 4.19 -11.52 -5.67
N ALA A 153 3.00 -11.15 -5.20
CA ALA A 153 2.60 -9.79 -4.91
C ALA A 153 1.79 -9.71 -3.62
N PHE A 154 1.81 -8.56 -2.97
CA PHE A 154 0.85 -8.23 -1.91
C PHE A 154 -0.25 -7.34 -2.48
N ARG A 155 -1.40 -7.32 -1.80
CA ARG A 155 -2.54 -6.49 -2.15
C ARG A 155 -2.96 -5.66 -0.96
N TYR A 156 -3.40 -4.44 -1.23
CA TYR A 156 -3.96 -3.57 -0.22
C TYR A 156 -5.14 -2.80 -0.81
N ARG A 157 -6.23 -2.71 -0.04
CA ARG A 157 -7.46 -2.04 -0.44
C ARG A 157 -7.60 -0.73 0.34
N TYR A 158 -7.75 0.36 -0.39
CA TYR A 158 -8.12 1.66 0.16
C TYR A 158 -9.60 1.89 -0.05
N GLN A 159 -10.23 2.54 0.92
CA GLN A 159 -11.60 2.99 0.82
C GLN A 159 -11.67 4.43 1.32
N GLU A 160 -12.20 5.32 0.48
CA GLU A 160 -12.45 6.72 0.82
C GLU A 160 -13.92 7.05 0.54
N VAL A 161 -14.51 7.87 1.41
CA VAL A 161 -15.88 8.36 1.27
C VAL A 161 -15.84 9.86 1.01
N LEU A 162 -16.57 10.28 -0.02
CA LEU A 162 -16.74 11.66 -0.42
C LEU A 162 -18.19 12.07 -0.21
N ALA A 163 -18.41 13.21 0.42
CA ALA A 163 -19.71 13.86 0.50
C ALA A 163 -19.53 15.35 0.28
N TYR A 164 -20.43 15.96 -0.49
CA TYR A 164 -20.41 17.39 -0.79
C TYR A 164 -21.11 18.19 0.31
N LEU A 165 -20.37 18.81 1.23
CA LEU A 165 -21.00 19.82 2.09
C LEU A 165 -21.38 21.04 1.22
N PRO A 166 -22.64 21.51 1.25
CA PRO A 166 -23.01 22.75 0.60
C PRO A 166 -22.14 23.89 1.14
N PRO A 167 -21.72 24.85 0.30
CA PRO A 167 -21.06 26.05 0.79
C PRO A 167 -22.02 26.78 1.74
N GLU A 168 -21.54 27.16 2.93
CA GLU A 168 -22.26 28.02 3.88
C GLU A 168 -22.42 29.42 3.29
N ASP A 169 -23.29 29.58 2.30
CA ASP A 169 -23.60 30.87 1.69
C ASP A 169 -25.10 30.96 1.43
N GLN A 170 -25.87 30.78 2.52
CA GLN A 170 -27.26 31.21 2.70
C GLN A 170 -27.79 30.82 4.10
N ALA A 171 -27.13 31.29 5.16
CA ALA A 171 -27.80 31.53 6.42
C ALA A 171 -28.11 33.03 6.49
N GLN A 172 -29.21 33.45 5.85
CA GLN A 172 -29.86 34.71 6.13
C GLN A 172 -31.03 34.47 7.09
#